data_AF-A0A8B7U9D3-F1
#
_entry.id   AF-A0A8B7U9D3-F1
#
_cell.length_a   1.000
_cell.length_b   1.000
_cell.length_c   1.000
_cell.angle_alpha   90.00
_cell.angle_beta   90.00
_cell.angle_gamma   90.00
#
_symmetry.space_group_name_H-M   'P 1'
#
loop_
_entity.id
_entity.type
_entity.pdbx_description
1 polymer ?
#
loop_
_entity_poly.entity_id
_entity_poly.type
_entity_poly.pdbx_seq_one_letter_code
_entity_poly.pdbx_strand_id
1 'polypeptide(L)'
;MGVVMKADTNISVILPTVHEVDLFRCFCPVFLHSQMLWELVLLGEPLVVMAPSPSESSETVLALVNCISPLKYFSDFRPYFTIHDSEFKEYTTRTQAPPSVILGVTNPFFAKTLQHWPHIIRIGDLKPAGEIPKQVKVKKLKNLKTLDSKPGVYTSYKPYLNRDEEIIKQLQKGVQQKRPSEAQSVILRRYFLELTQSFIIPLVSKQIHLCLI
;
A
#
# COMPACT_ATOMS: atom_id res chain seq x y z
N MET A 1 11.11 22.01 48.15
CA MET A 1 10.08 21.17 47.49
C MET A 1 9.76 21.79 46.15
N GLY A 2 10.38 21.31 45.07
CA GLY A 2 10.12 21.80 43.72
C GLY A 2 8.91 21.08 43.13
N VAL A 3 7.88 21.85 42.74
CA VAL A 3 6.71 21.33 42.05
C VAL A 3 7.09 21.12 40.59
N VAL A 4 7.15 19.86 40.16
CA VAL A 4 7.32 19.49 38.75
C VAL A 4 6.00 19.78 38.04
N MET A 5 5.96 20.82 37.21
CA MET A 5 4.85 21.05 36.28
C MET A 5 4.89 19.96 35.21
N LYS A 6 3.87 19.10 35.22
CA LYS A 6 3.65 18.07 34.21
C LYS A 6 3.16 18.80 32.96
N ALA A 7 3.95 18.79 31.89
CA ALA A 7 3.54 19.35 30.61
C ALA A 7 2.41 18.48 30.05
N ASP A 8 1.19 19.04 30.00
CA ASP A 8 0.06 18.42 29.33
C ASP A 8 0.39 18.27 27.86
N THR A 9 0.56 17.02 27.44
CA THR A 9 0.79 16.66 26.05
C THR A 9 -0.57 16.83 25.36
N ASN A 10 -0.77 17.94 24.65
CA ASN A 10 -1.96 18.14 23.81
C ASN A 10 -2.02 17.00 22.77
N ILE A 11 -2.80 15.97 23.04
CA ILE A 11 -3.12 14.93 22.07
C ILE A 11 -4.15 15.54 21.13
N SER A 12 -3.69 16.07 19.99
CA SER A 12 -4.59 16.46 18.91
C SER A 12 -5.29 15.20 18.40
N VAL A 13 -6.54 15.00 18.80
CA VAL A 13 -7.39 13.95 18.24
C VAL A 13 -7.92 14.47 16.91
N ILE A 14 -7.30 14.04 15.82
CA ILE A 14 -7.81 14.28 14.47
C ILE A 14 -8.84 13.19 14.20
N LEU A 15 -10.10 13.58 14.04
CA LEU A 15 -11.18 12.67 13.65
C LEU A 15 -11.07 12.38 12.15
N PRO A 16 -10.90 11.12 11.73
CA PRO A 16 -10.96 10.76 10.31
C PRO A 16 -12.33 11.12 9.74
N THR A 17 -12.37 11.55 8.47
CA THR A 17 -13.65 11.60 7.78
C THR A 17 -14.16 10.17 7.54
N VAL A 18 -15.47 9.96 7.48
CA VAL A 18 -16.06 8.61 7.28
C VAL A 18 -15.59 7.94 5.98
N HIS A 19 -15.08 8.73 5.04
CA HIS A 19 -14.58 8.28 3.74
C HIS A 19 -13.06 8.05 3.73
N GLU A 20 -12.35 8.34 4.82
CA GLU A 20 -10.91 8.25 4.86
C GLU A 20 -10.46 6.80 5.11
N VAL A 21 -9.76 6.23 4.14
CA VAL A 21 -9.18 4.89 4.27
C VAL A 21 -8.13 4.89 5.37
N ASP A 22 -8.21 3.92 6.29
CA ASP A 22 -7.20 3.69 7.33
C ASP A 22 -5.91 3.13 6.70
N LEU A 23 -5.08 4.04 6.19
CA LEU A 23 -3.83 3.73 5.49
C LEU A 23 -2.92 2.84 6.33
N PHE A 24 -2.78 3.13 7.62
CA PHE A 24 -1.91 2.37 8.50
C PHE A 24 -2.41 0.94 8.61
N ARG A 25 -3.70 0.70 8.86
CA ARG A 25 -4.24 -0.67 8.93
C ARG A 25 -3.93 -1.48 7.67
N CYS A 26 -4.13 -0.91 6.48
CA CYS A 26 -3.87 -1.58 5.21
C CYS A 26 -2.38 -1.81 4.92
N PHE A 27 -1.52 -0.83 5.25
CA PHE A 27 -0.08 -0.92 5.01
C PHE A 27 0.68 -1.59 6.15
N CYS A 28 0.11 -1.77 7.34
CA CYS A 28 0.79 -2.35 8.51
C CYS A 28 1.42 -3.73 8.24
N PRO A 29 0.81 -4.63 7.44
CA PRO A 29 1.46 -5.89 7.10
C PRO A 29 2.69 -5.70 6.17
N VAL A 30 2.70 -4.62 5.38
CA VAL A 30 3.63 -4.39 4.25
C VAL A 30 4.46 -3.11 4.38
N PHE A 31 4.49 -2.44 5.53
CA PHE A 31 5.02 -1.07 5.63
C PHE A 31 6.51 -0.93 5.29
N LEU A 32 7.29 -2.01 5.42
CA LEU A 32 8.68 -2.07 4.96
C LEU A 32 8.83 -1.90 3.44
N HIS A 33 7.73 -2.10 2.71
CA HIS A 33 7.64 -2.03 1.26
C HIS A 33 6.78 -0.85 0.80
N SER A 34 6.33 0.02 1.71
CA SER A 34 5.44 1.15 1.39
C SER A 34 5.94 1.98 0.21
N GLN A 35 7.24 2.28 0.19
CA GLN A 35 7.86 3.05 -0.89
C GLN A 35 7.84 2.32 -2.23
N MET A 36 8.16 1.02 -2.25
CA MET A 36 8.08 0.21 -3.47
C MET A 36 6.64 0.14 -3.98
N LEU A 37 5.67 -0.02 -3.08
CA LEU A 37 4.26 -0.04 -3.44
C LEU A 37 3.81 1.31 -4.01
N TRP A 38 4.28 2.42 -3.44
CA TRP A 38 4.08 3.75 -4.00
C TRP A 38 4.66 3.88 -5.42
N GLU A 39 5.87 3.37 -5.68
CA GLU A 39 6.44 3.37 -7.02
C GLU A 39 5.60 2.55 -8.01
N LEU A 40 5.18 1.34 -7.63
CA LEU A 40 4.34 0.48 -8.48
C LEU A 40 3.01 1.16 -8.84
N VAL A 41 2.38 1.82 -7.87
CA VAL A 41 1.14 2.57 -8.10
C VAL A 41 1.40 3.78 -8.99
N LEU A 42 2.45 4.55 -8.72
CA LEU A 42 2.79 5.74 -9.51
C LEU A 42 3.10 5.40 -10.99
N LEU A 43 3.75 4.26 -11.23
CA LEU A 43 4.09 3.77 -12.57
C LEU A 43 2.93 3.04 -13.27
N GLY A 44 1.81 2.82 -12.57
CA GLY A 44 0.68 2.08 -13.13
C GLY A 44 1.00 0.59 -13.40
N GLU A 45 1.87 -0.02 -12.60
CA GLU A 45 2.23 -1.42 -12.77
C GLU A 45 1.05 -2.37 -12.45
N PRO A 46 0.84 -3.46 -13.20
CA PRO A 46 -0.24 -4.42 -12.95
C PRO A 46 -0.09 -5.13 -11.59
N LEU A 47 -1.04 -4.94 -10.68
CA LEU A 47 -0.89 -5.34 -9.28
C LEU A 47 -2.10 -6.11 -8.76
N VAL A 48 -1.87 -7.27 -8.16
CA VAL A 48 -2.94 -8.06 -7.52
C VAL A 48 -2.84 -7.97 -6.01
N VAL A 49 -3.93 -7.66 -5.33
CA VAL A 49 -4.09 -7.74 -3.87
C VAL A 49 -4.95 -8.96 -3.54
N MET A 50 -4.37 -9.95 -2.88
CA MET A 50 -5.07 -11.11 -2.34
C MET A 50 -5.26 -10.90 -0.83
N ALA A 51 -6.50 -10.85 -0.36
CA ALA A 51 -6.86 -10.61 1.04
C ALA A 51 -7.80 -11.70 1.58
N PRO A 52 -7.96 -11.85 2.91
CA PRO A 52 -8.85 -12.88 3.45
C PRO A 52 -10.34 -12.53 3.33
N SER A 53 -10.69 -11.25 3.16
CA SER A 53 -12.07 -10.78 3.02
C SER A 53 -12.26 -9.72 1.92
N PRO A 54 -13.46 -9.59 1.33
CA PRO A 54 -13.74 -8.57 0.30
C PRO A 54 -13.51 -7.15 0.81
N SER A 55 -13.80 -6.91 2.09
CA SER A 55 -13.58 -5.63 2.75
C SER A 55 -12.09 -5.30 2.81
N GLU A 56 -11.24 -6.20 3.30
CA GLU A 56 -9.79 -5.97 3.36
C GLU A 56 -9.16 -5.81 1.98
N SER A 57 -9.64 -6.57 1.00
CA SER A 57 -9.26 -6.40 -0.41
C SER A 57 -9.55 -4.97 -0.87
N SER A 58 -10.80 -4.53 -0.68
CA SER A 58 -11.28 -3.23 -1.14
C SER A 58 -10.55 -2.08 -0.45
N GLU A 59 -10.45 -2.13 0.88
CA GLU A 59 -9.73 -1.13 1.67
C GLU A 59 -8.26 -1.03 1.25
N THR A 60 -7.59 -2.16 1.02
CA THR A 60 -6.17 -2.17 0.63
C THR A 60 -5.96 -1.59 -0.78
N VAL A 61 -6.82 -1.94 -1.75
CA VAL A 61 -6.75 -1.37 -3.10
C VAL A 61 -6.96 0.14 -3.05
N LEU A 62 -7.95 0.62 -2.28
CA LEU A 62 -8.21 2.05 -2.11
C LEU A 62 -7.05 2.75 -1.38
N ALA A 63 -6.41 2.08 -0.41
CA ALA A 63 -5.24 2.61 0.28
C ALA A 63 -4.04 2.76 -0.68
N LEU A 64 -3.82 1.79 -1.56
CA LEU A 64 -2.79 1.85 -2.60
C LEU A 64 -3.05 3.01 -3.56
N VAL A 65 -4.25 3.13 -4.11
CA VAL A 65 -4.64 4.22 -5.01
C VAL A 65 -4.44 5.59 -4.35
N ASN A 66 -4.73 5.72 -3.05
CA ASN A 66 -4.56 6.96 -2.31
C ASN A 66 -3.11 7.28 -1.91
N CYS A 67 -2.17 6.33 -2.04
CA CYS A 67 -0.79 6.55 -1.59
C CYS A 67 -0.02 7.52 -2.50
N ILE A 68 -0.50 7.78 -3.72
CA ILE A 68 0.11 8.77 -4.63
C ILE A 68 -0.57 10.15 -4.55
N SER A 69 -1.42 10.39 -3.55
CA SER A 69 -2.02 11.72 -3.34
C SER A 69 -0.92 12.79 -3.20
N PRO A 70 -1.06 13.97 -3.86
CA PRO A 70 -2.27 14.52 -4.46
C PRO A 70 -2.50 14.16 -5.93
N LEU A 71 -1.69 13.28 -6.53
CA LEU A 71 -1.97 12.80 -7.88
C LEU A 71 -3.23 11.92 -7.87
N LYS A 72 -4.06 12.12 -8.89
CA LYS A 72 -5.19 11.23 -9.13
C LYS A 72 -4.68 9.98 -9.84
N TYR A 73 -5.03 8.81 -9.33
CA TYR A 73 -4.77 7.56 -10.05
C TYR A 73 -5.68 7.47 -11.28
N PHE A 74 -5.08 7.26 -12.45
CA PHE A 74 -5.79 7.26 -13.74
C PHE A 74 -5.87 5.89 -14.41
N SER A 75 -5.08 4.92 -13.97
CA SER A 75 -5.23 3.52 -14.40
C SER A 75 -6.47 2.89 -13.78
N ASP A 76 -6.92 1.77 -14.34
CA ASP A 76 -8.09 1.05 -13.82
C ASP A 76 -7.78 0.44 -12.44
N PHE A 77 -8.79 0.30 -11.59
CA PHE A 77 -8.67 -0.47 -10.36
C PHE A 77 -10.01 -1.09 -9.99
N ARG A 78 -9.95 -2.34 -9.49
CA ARG A 78 -11.10 -3.09 -9.01
C ARG A 78 -10.89 -3.39 -7.53
N PRO A 79 -11.53 -2.65 -6.60
CA PRO A 79 -11.38 -2.89 -5.16
C PRO A 79 -11.72 -4.34 -4.76
N TYR A 80 -12.72 -4.90 -5.42
CA TYR A 80 -13.04 -6.32 -5.31
C TYR A 80 -13.47 -6.87 -6.67
N PHE A 81 -12.74 -7.88 -7.13
CA PHE A 81 -12.90 -8.56 -8.41
C PHE A 81 -13.25 -10.03 -8.19
N THR A 82 -14.18 -10.52 -8.98
CA THR A 82 -14.80 -11.84 -8.83
C THR A 82 -14.75 -12.62 -10.14
N ILE A 83 -15.06 -13.91 -10.05
CA ILE A 83 -15.16 -14.78 -11.23
C ILE A 83 -16.39 -14.48 -12.09
N HIS A 84 -17.33 -13.68 -11.57
CA HIS A 84 -18.60 -13.36 -12.23
C HIS A 84 -18.53 -12.04 -13.01
N ASP A 85 -17.45 -11.29 -12.87
CA ASP A 85 -17.22 -10.08 -13.65
C ASP A 85 -17.00 -10.42 -15.13
N SER A 86 -17.57 -9.61 -16.03
CA SER A 86 -17.51 -9.82 -17.49
C SER A 86 -16.07 -9.88 -18.03
N GLU A 87 -15.16 -9.13 -17.40
CA GLU A 87 -13.75 -8.97 -17.75
C GLU A 87 -12.88 -10.10 -17.20
N PHE A 88 -13.46 -11.09 -16.51
CA PHE A 88 -12.73 -12.23 -15.94
C PHE A 88 -11.81 -12.92 -16.94
N LYS A 89 -12.27 -13.17 -18.16
CA LYS A 89 -11.45 -13.82 -19.19
C LYS A 89 -10.28 -12.94 -19.63
N GLU A 90 -10.48 -11.61 -19.68
CA GLU A 90 -9.46 -10.65 -20.08
C GLU A 90 -8.34 -10.58 -19.03
N TYR A 91 -8.68 -10.40 -17.75
CA TYR A 91 -7.67 -10.28 -16.69
C TYR A 91 -6.99 -11.60 -16.31
N THR A 92 -7.55 -12.75 -16.69
CA THR A 92 -6.97 -14.07 -16.38
C THR A 92 -6.24 -14.72 -17.54
N THR A 93 -6.26 -14.11 -18.73
CA THR A 93 -5.55 -14.64 -19.89
C THR A 93 -4.04 -14.65 -19.68
N ARG A 94 -3.36 -15.63 -20.29
CA ARG A 94 -1.89 -15.73 -20.31
C ARG A 94 -1.29 -15.42 -21.67
N THR A 95 -2.14 -15.14 -22.66
CA THR A 95 -1.71 -14.87 -24.04
C THR A 95 -1.26 -13.42 -24.24
N GLN A 96 -1.68 -12.51 -23.35
CA GLN A 96 -1.38 -11.09 -23.41
C GLN A 96 -0.75 -10.65 -22.10
N ALA A 97 -0.02 -9.53 -22.16
CA ALA A 97 0.49 -8.90 -20.94
C ALA A 97 -0.70 -8.38 -20.11
N PRO A 98 -0.64 -8.48 -18.77
CA PRO A 98 -1.67 -7.91 -17.91
C PRO A 98 -1.81 -6.40 -18.15
N PRO A 99 -3.04 -5.87 -18.24
CA PRO A 99 -3.26 -4.43 -18.39
C PRO A 99 -2.81 -3.68 -17.13
N SER A 100 -2.62 -2.36 -17.25
CA SER A 100 -2.37 -1.47 -16.12
C SER A 100 -3.62 -1.39 -15.24
N VAL A 101 -3.71 -2.28 -14.25
CA VAL A 101 -4.84 -2.38 -13.33
C VAL A 101 -4.41 -2.88 -11.95
N ILE A 102 -5.04 -2.36 -10.90
CA ILE A 102 -4.95 -2.92 -9.54
C ILE A 102 -6.18 -3.79 -9.28
N LEU A 103 -6.01 -5.09 -9.04
CA LEU A 103 -7.10 -6.02 -8.79
C LEU A 103 -7.09 -6.52 -7.34
N GLY A 104 -8.15 -6.24 -6.60
CA GLY A 104 -8.41 -6.83 -5.29
C GLY A 104 -9.21 -8.13 -5.40
N VAL A 105 -8.76 -9.20 -4.77
CA VAL A 105 -9.40 -10.52 -4.77
C VAL A 105 -9.27 -11.19 -3.41
N THR A 106 -10.11 -12.19 -3.13
CA THR A 106 -10.05 -12.93 -1.85
C THR A 106 -9.61 -14.38 -1.94
N ASN A 107 -9.69 -14.99 -3.11
CA ASN A 107 -9.88 -16.44 -3.21
C ASN A 107 -8.57 -17.21 -3.55
N PRO A 108 -8.30 -18.38 -2.91
CA PRO A 108 -7.30 -19.37 -3.34
C PRO A 108 -7.33 -19.73 -4.83
N PHE A 109 -8.49 -19.65 -5.48
CA PHE A 109 -8.62 -19.82 -6.93
C PHE A 109 -7.75 -18.80 -7.68
N PHE A 110 -7.86 -17.51 -7.35
CA PHE A 110 -7.05 -16.46 -7.96
C PHE A 110 -5.56 -16.62 -7.66
N ALA A 111 -5.20 -17.26 -6.54
CA ALA A 111 -3.83 -17.58 -6.20
C ALA A 111 -3.13 -18.47 -7.25
N LYS A 112 -3.89 -19.34 -7.94
CA LYS A 112 -3.40 -20.14 -9.07
C LYS A 112 -3.60 -19.45 -10.41
N THR A 113 -4.76 -18.79 -10.59
CA THR A 113 -5.12 -18.16 -11.86
C THR A 113 -4.21 -16.99 -12.19
N LEU A 114 -3.98 -16.09 -11.22
CA LEU A 114 -3.18 -14.85 -11.37
C LEU A 114 -1.73 -15.01 -10.93
N GLN A 115 -1.23 -16.24 -10.69
CA GLN A 115 0.15 -16.46 -10.22
C GLN A 115 1.25 -15.90 -11.16
N HIS A 116 0.89 -15.67 -12.41
CA HIS A 116 1.77 -15.20 -13.47
C HIS A 116 1.88 -13.66 -13.50
N TRP A 117 1.06 -12.96 -12.72
CA TRP A 117 1.08 -11.51 -12.63
C TRP A 117 2.40 -10.99 -12.02
N PRO A 118 2.88 -9.83 -12.47
CA PRO A 118 4.22 -9.35 -12.11
C PRO A 118 4.35 -8.91 -10.66
N HIS A 119 3.25 -8.44 -10.06
CA HIS A 119 3.20 -7.96 -8.68
C HIS A 119 1.98 -8.53 -7.96
N ILE A 120 2.21 -9.23 -6.83
CA ILE A 120 1.15 -9.80 -6.00
C ILE A 120 1.41 -9.46 -4.53
N ILE A 121 0.44 -8.83 -3.88
CA ILE A 121 0.39 -8.62 -2.43
C ILE A 121 -0.55 -9.67 -1.85
N ARG A 122 -0.08 -10.45 -0.89
CA ARG A 122 -0.91 -11.34 -0.08
C ARG A 122 -1.00 -10.79 1.33
N ILE A 123 -2.16 -10.24 1.67
CA ILE A 123 -2.53 -9.84 3.01
C ILE A 123 -2.95 -11.10 3.77
N GLY A 124 -2.40 -11.28 4.97
CA GLY A 124 -2.80 -12.37 5.87
C GLY A 124 -3.77 -11.88 6.92
N ASP A 125 -4.26 -12.81 7.73
CA ASP A 125 -5.11 -12.48 8.87
C ASP A 125 -4.40 -11.47 9.78
N LEU A 126 -4.99 -10.29 9.90
CA LEU A 126 -4.60 -9.29 10.89
C LEU A 126 -4.88 -9.91 12.27
N LYS A 127 -3.82 -10.28 12.99
CA LYS A 127 -3.96 -10.67 14.39
C LYS A 127 -4.54 -9.50 15.20
N PRO A 128 -5.35 -9.78 16.24
CA PRO A 128 -5.93 -8.73 17.07
C PRO A 128 -4.86 -7.82 17.69
N ALA A 129 -5.26 -6.56 17.89
CA ALA A 129 -4.41 -5.43 18.24
C ALA A 129 -3.43 -5.73 19.39
N GLY A 130 -2.12 -5.54 19.13
CA GLY A 130 -1.07 -5.58 20.14
C GLY A 130 0.13 -6.47 19.80
N GLU A 131 0.01 -7.37 18.82
CA GLU A 131 1.16 -8.11 18.28
C GLU A 131 1.71 -7.39 17.04
N ILE A 132 3.03 -7.18 16.99
CA ILE A 132 3.71 -6.70 15.78
C ILE A 132 3.40 -7.70 14.66
N PRO A 133 2.76 -7.31 13.54
CA PRO A 133 2.54 -8.22 12.43
C PRO A 133 3.89 -8.80 12.01
N LYS A 134 3.96 -10.13 11.85
CA LYS A 134 5.18 -10.77 11.33
C LYS A 134 5.50 -10.12 10.00
N GLN A 135 6.59 -9.35 9.99
CA GLN A 135 6.94 -8.51 8.85
C GLN A 135 6.98 -9.33 7.57
N VAL A 136 6.20 -8.90 6.60
CA VAL A 136 6.08 -9.57 5.31
C VAL A 136 7.41 -9.42 4.56
N LYS A 137 8.02 -10.53 4.14
CA LYS A 137 9.25 -10.51 3.32
C LYS A 137 8.91 -10.38 1.83
N VAL A 138 9.72 -9.64 1.09
CA VAL A 138 9.68 -9.72 -0.39
C VAL A 138 10.15 -11.10 -0.82
N LYS A 139 9.39 -11.75 -1.71
CA LYS A 139 9.77 -13.03 -2.29
C LYS A 139 9.79 -12.93 -3.81
N LYS A 140 10.77 -13.58 -4.44
CA LYS A 140 10.79 -13.74 -5.90
C LYS A 140 9.52 -14.47 -6.34
N LEU A 141 8.90 -14.01 -7.43
CA LEU A 141 7.68 -14.59 -8.00
C LEU A 141 7.82 -16.10 -8.30
N LYS A 142 9.02 -16.53 -8.68
CA LYS A 142 9.39 -17.94 -8.95
C LYS A 142 9.11 -18.90 -7.77
N ASN A 143 9.03 -18.36 -6.55
CA ASN A 143 8.82 -19.13 -5.31
C ASN A 143 7.34 -19.13 -4.86
N LEU A 144 6.42 -18.57 -5.64
CA LEU A 144 5.00 -18.56 -5.33
C LEU A 144 4.38 -19.94 -5.60
N LYS A 145 4.28 -20.77 -4.56
CA LYS A 145 3.47 -22.00 -4.62
C LYS A 145 2.01 -21.63 -4.39
N THR A 146 1.11 -22.13 -5.24
CA THR A 146 -0.26 -21.61 -5.41
C THR A 146 -1.13 -21.63 -4.16
N LEU A 147 -0.99 -22.65 -3.30
CA LEU A 147 -1.91 -22.90 -2.18
C LEU A 147 -1.34 -22.54 -0.79
N ASP A 148 -0.02 -22.58 -0.59
CA ASP A 148 0.64 -22.45 0.74
C ASP A 148 1.42 -21.14 0.95
N SER A 149 1.20 -20.17 0.08
CA SER A 149 2.03 -18.96 0.08
C SER A 149 1.62 -18.00 1.20
N LYS A 150 2.46 -17.98 2.24
CA LYS A 150 2.41 -17.07 3.39
C LYS A 150 2.18 -15.60 2.96
N PRO A 151 1.57 -14.77 3.83
CA PRO A 151 1.48 -13.32 3.62
C PRO A 151 2.82 -12.72 3.17
N GLY A 152 2.77 -11.87 2.15
CA GLY A 152 3.88 -11.73 1.19
C GLY A 152 3.70 -10.57 0.22
N VAL A 153 4.78 -9.85 -0.09
CA VAL A 153 4.87 -9.08 -1.34
C VAL A 153 5.72 -9.90 -2.31
N TYR A 154 5.13 -10.24 -3.45
CA TYR A 154 5.72 -11.12 -4.45
C TYR A 154 5.95 -10.31 -5.71
N THR A 155 7.22 -10.01 -5.99
CA THR A 155 7.61 -9.25 -7.16
C THR A 155 9.09 -9.47 -7.50
N SER A 156 9.45 -9.26 -8.76
CA SER A 156 10.84 -9.12 -9.22
C SER A 156 11.27 -7.67 -9.41
N TYR A 157 10.41 -6.70 -9.09
CA TYR A 157 10.67 -5.28 -9.21
C TYR A 157 11.87 -4.86 -8.36
N LYS A 158 12.67 -3.93 -8.89
CA LYS A 158 13.77 -3.30 -8.17
C LYS A 158 13.40 -1.83 -7.98
N PRO A 159 13.20 -1.37 -6.73
CA PRO A 159 12.90 0.02 -6.45
C PRO A 159 13.95 0.97 -7.03
N TYR A 160 13.52 2.11 -7.55
CA TYR A 160 14.40 3.19 -7.99
C TYR A 160 14.88 4.02 -6.81
N LEU A 161 14.03 4.16 -5.78
CA LEU A 161 14.34 4.92 -4.59
C LEU A 161 14.81 3.98 -3.46
N ASN A 162 15.70 4.50 -2.61
CA ASN A 162 16.11 3.80 -1.39
C ASN A 162 15.07 3.97 -0.30
N ARG A 163 14.84 2.89 0.46
CA ARG A 163 13.89 2.87 1.56
C ARG A 163 14.24 3.91 2.61
N ASP A 164 13.25 4.68 3.05
CA ASP A 164 13.39 5.56 4.20
C ASP A 164 13.36 4.75 5.51
N GLU A 165 14.52 4.67 6.19
CA GLU A 165 14.65 3.95 7.45
C GLU A 165 14.03 4.70 8.63
N GLU A 166 13.89 6.02 8.54
CA GLU A 166 13.37 6.85 9.63
C GLU A 166 11.87 6.66 9.79
N ILE A 167 11.12 6.72 8.68
CA ILE A 167 9.67 6.45 8.69
C ILE A 167 9.38 5.03 9.21
N ILE A 168 10.22 4.06 8.85
CA ILE A 168 10.09 2.67 9.31
C ILE A 168 10.28 2.56 10.81
N LYS A 169 11.34 3.17 11.35
CA LYS A 169 11.58 3.21 12.80
C LYS A 169 10.44 3.92 13.53
N GLN A 170 9.94 5.02 12.98
CA GLN A 170 8.86 5.80 13.58
C GLN A 170 7.54 5.03 13.65
N LEU A 171 7.19 4.29 12.59
CA LEU A 171 6.01 3.41 12.56
C LEU A 171 6.20 2.19 13.47
N GLN A 172 7.37 1.54 13.45
CA GLN A 172 7.68 0.43 14.37
C GLN A 172 7.57 0.85 15.84
N LYS A 173 8.11 2.01 16.21
CA LYS A 173 7.97 2.58 17.54
C LYS A 173 6.51 2.87 17.87
N GLY A 174 5.72 3.35 16.89
CA GLY A 174 4.28 3.55 17.03
C GLY A 174 3.54 2.26 17.41
N VAL A 175 3.83 1.16 16.72
CA VAL A 175 3.27 -0.17 17.04
C VAL A 175 3.67 -0.61 18.46
N GLN A 176 4.95 -0.50 18.83
CA GLN A 176 5.42 -0.89 20.17
C GLN A 176 4.77 -0.07 21.28
N GLN A 177 4.53 1.22 21.03
CA GLN A 177 3.89 2.14 21.97
C GLN A 177 2.35 2.07 21.93
N LYS A 178 1.76 1.15 21.14
CA LYS A 178 0.30 1.05 20.92
C LYS A 178 -0.32 2.38 20.50
N ARG A 179 0.39 3.15 19.67
CA ARG A 179 -0.12 4.40 19.10
C ARG A 179 -1.39 4.10 18.28
N PRO A 180 -2.47 4.90 18.43
CA PRO A 180 -3.69 4.75 17.65
C PRO A 180 -3.42 4.68 16.14
N SER A 181 -4.24 3.91 15.41
CA SER A 181 -4.08 3.68 13.97
C SER A 181 -4.13 5.00 13.20
N GLU A 182 -5.02 5.91 13.63
CA GLU A 182 -5.26 7.22 13.05
C GLU A 182 -3.98 8.08 13.08
N ALA A 183 -3.30 8.11 14.22
CA ALA A 183 -2.05 8.86 14.36
C ALA A 183 -0.92 8.26 13.51
N GLN A 184 -0.89 6.93 13.32
CA GLN A 184 0.07 6.29 12.41
C GLN A 184 -0.29 6.51 10.94
N SER A 185 -1.58 6.55 10.60
CA SER A 185 -2.11 6.87 9.29
C SER A 185 -1.73 8.28 8.85
N VAL A 186 -1.77 9.26 9.76
CA VAL A 186 -1.30 10.64 9.48
C VAL A 186 0.19 10.67 9.14
N ILE A 187 1.02 9.95 9.90
CA ILE A 187 2.46 9.85 9.64
C ILE A 187 2.73 9.26 8.26
N LEU A 188 2.06 8.15 7.93
CA LEU A 188 2.22 7.47 6.65
C LEU A 188 1.69 8.33 5.48
N ARG A 189 0.56 9.02 5.66
CA ARG A 189 -0.01 9.95 4.68
C ARG A 189 0.96 11.09 4.37
N ARG A 190 1.58 11.67 5.40
CA ARG A 190 2.57 12.73 5.24
C ARG A 190 3.79 12.25 4.48
N TYR A 191 4.30 11.06 4.80
CA TYR A 191 5.42 10.46 4.07
C TYR A 191 5.12 10.29 2.58
N PHE A 192 3.95 9.73 2.24
CA PHE A 192 3.51 9.58 0.85
C PHE A 192 3.31 10.91 0.12
N LEU A 193 2.80 11.92 0.81
CA LEU A 193 2.68 13.28 0.28
C LEU A 193 4.05 13.87 -0.07
N GLU A 194 5.02 13.77 0.85
CA GLU A 194 6.38 14.28 0.65
C GLU A 194 7.10 13.55 -0.50
N LEU A 195 6.93 12.22 -0.63
CA LEU A 195 7.43 11.45 -1.77
C LEU A 195 6.83 11.94 -3.09
N THR A 196 5.51 12.07 -3.13
CA THR A 196 4.77 12.48 -4.34
C THR A 196 5.14 13.90 -4.75
N GLN A 197 5.22 14.84 -3.80
CA GLN A 197 5.65 16.20 -4.06
C GLN A 197 7.09 16.24 -4.59
N SER A 198 8.01 15.50 -3.97
CA SER A 198 9.41 15.41 -4.42
C SER A 198 9.52 14.90 -5.86
N PHE A 199 8.67 13.95 -6.25
CA PHE A 199 8.59 13.48 -7.63
C PHE A 199 8.05 14.54 -8.60
N ILE A 200 7.03 15.30 -8.21
CA ILE A 200 6.37 16.31 -9.06
C ILE A 200 7.23 17.58 -9.22
N ILE A 201 7.93 18.02 -8.17
CA ILE A 201 8.64 19.31 -8.13
C ILE A 201 9.51 19.52 -9.38
N PRO A 202 10.39 18.58 -9.80
CA PRO A 202 11.21 18.75 -11.01
C PRO A 202 10.40 18.91 -12.29
N LEU A 203 9.22 18.27 -12.39
CA LEU A 203 8.36 18.31 -13.57
C LEU A 203 7.68 19.68 -13.71
N VAL A 204 7.19 20.24 -12.60
CA VAL A 204 6.52 21.54 -12.57
C VAL A 204 7.51 22.69 -12.66
N SER A 205 8.68 22.56 -12.02
CA SER A 205 9.70 23.61 -12.00
C SER A 205 10.34 23.84 -13.37
N LYS A 206 10.48 22.78 -14.19
CA LYS A 206 10.94 22.92 -15.58
C LYS A 206 9.92 23.64 -16.46
N GLN A 207 8.63 23.54 -16.15
CA GLN A 207 7.57 24.27 -16.88
C GLN A 207 7.68 25.79 -16.68
N ILE A 208 8.13 26.25 -15.50
CA ILE A 208 8.28 27.68 -15.18
C ILE A 208 9.40 28.32 -16.02
N HIS A 209 10.46 27.57 -16.35
CA HIS A 209 11.54 28.10 -17.19
C HIS A 209 11.16 28.21 -18.67
N LEU A 210 10.16 27.44 -19.14
CA LEU A 210 9.64 27.55 -20.52
C LEU A 210 8.52 28.58 -20.69
N CYS A 211 7.81 28.97 -19.62
CA CYS A 211 6.81 30.05 -19.68
C CYS A 211 7.42 31.46 -19.52
N LEU A 212 8.74 31.57 -19.36
CA LEU A 212 9.47 32.84 -19.22
C LEU A 212 10.39 33.15 -20.41
N ILE A 213 10.25 32.41 -21.52
CA ILE A 213 10.92 32.67 -22.81
C ILE A 213 9.84 32.90 -23.85
#